data_AF-A0A431UCW4-F1
#
_entry.id   AF-A0A431UCW4-F1
#
_cell.length_a   1.000
_cell.length_b   1.000
_cell.length_c   1.000
_cell.angle_alpha   90.00
_cell.angle_beta   90.00
_cell.angle_gamma   90.00
#
_symmetry.space_group_name_H-M   'P 1'
#
loop_
_entity.id
_entity.type
_entity.pdbx_description
1 polymer ?
#
loop_
_entity_poly.entity_id
_entity_poly.type
_entity_poly.pdbx_seq_one_letter_code
_entity_poly.pdbx_strand_id
1 'polypeptide(L)'
;MSAAAPLPYAWVRSHGVMLSEAGGEPVLLGTAETAAWAVAELRRRHGPLPFQALDAATWQQRLGEQYRDGGDAAAVVGAAESEVDLDRLMQDMPEVTDLLDAQDDAPVIRMINALLAQAARDGASDLHIEPFETHSVVRYRVDGTLRDMVQPRRALHAALVSRIKIMAHLNIAEKRLPQDGRIAIRVGGRPLDIRVSTVPTGHGERAVLRLLEKDAGRLQLQRLGMADDTLATFTGLIRQPHGIVLVTGPTGSGKTTSLYAALGQLDSSTSNILTVEDPVEYDFAGIGQIQVNARIGMSFGTALRAILRQDPDTIMIGEIRDLETAQIAVQSSLTGHGVLASLHTNDAISAVTRLADMGVEPFLLASSLRGVLAQRLVRRLCTQCRRAEVDGEGRTVWRAVGCVACANSGYRGRTGIHELFVVDDRVRALIHEGQGEPALREAARRAGMRTLRQDGQRWIDSGMTTLEEILRVTGDD
;
A
#
# COMPACT_ATOMS: atom_id res chain seq x y z
N MET A 1 -35.84 -20.51 -5.73
CA MET A 1 -34.60 -21.28 -5.54
C MET A 1 -33.48 -20.47 -6.15
N SER A 2 -32.44 -20.17 -5.36
CA SER A 2 -31.38 -19.23 -5.75
C SER A 2 -30.57 -19.82 -6.89
N ALA A 3 -30.32 -19.02 -7.94
CA ALA A 3 -29.40 -19.39 -9.02
C ALA A 3 -28.07 -19.87 -8.43
N ALA A 4 -27.56 -20.99 -8.94
CA ALA A 4 -26.28 -21.52 -8.50
C ALA A 4 -25.16 -20.51 -8.84
N ALA A 5 -24.50 -19.97 -7.83
CA ALA A 5 -23.46 -18.98 -8.05
C ALA A 5 -22.32 -19.55 -8.93
N PRO A 6 -21.85 -18.80 -9.95
CA PRO A 6 -20.79 -19.26 -10.83
C PRO A 6 -19.50 -19.54 -10.05
N LEU A 7 -18.80 -20.62 -10.44
CA LEU A 7 -17.50 -20.98 -9.86
C LEU A 7 -16.43 -19.94 -10.24
N PRO A 8 -15.30 -19.81 -9.51
CA PRO A 8 -14.22 -18.91 -9.93
C PRO A 8 -13.68 -19.28 -11.33
N TYR A 9 -13.51 -18.29 -12.22
CA TYR A 9 -13.09 -18.51 -13.61
C TYR A 9 -11.78 -19.30 -13.73
N ALA A 10 -10.78 -18.95 -12.91
CA ALA A 10 -9.49 -19.64 -12.88
C ALA A 10 -9.63 -21.15 -12.57
N TRP A 11 -10.55 -21.50 -11.67
CA TRP A 11 -10.81 -22.90 -11.29
C TRP A 11 -11.51 -23.66 -12.42
N VAL A 12 -12.48 -23.02 -13.09
CA VAL A 12 -13.18 -23.60 -14.25
C VAL A 12 -12.22 -23.84 -15.41
N ARG A 13 -11.33 -22.90 -15.69
CA ARG A 13 -10.34 -23.02 -16.77
C ARG A 13 -9.32 -24.12 -16.51
N SER A 14 -8.80 -24.24 -15.29
CA SER A 14 -7.77 -25.24 -14.97
C SER A 14 -8.29 -26.67 -14.91
N HIS A 15 -9.58 -26.85 -14.61
CA HIS A 15 -10.19 -28.17 -14.46
C HIS A 15 -11.19 -28.55 -15.56
N GLY A 16 -11.49 -27.63 -16.47
CA GLY A 16 -12.38 -27.87 -17.60
C GLY A 16 -13.81 -28.23 -17.22
N VAL A 17 -14.33 -27.73 -16.09
CA VAL A 17 -15.70 -28.01 -15.63
C VAL A 17 -16.32 -26.78 -14.95
N MET A 18 -17.59 -26.52 -15.22
CA MET A 18 -18.31 -25.31 -14.84
C MET A 18 -19.69 -25.70 -14.33
N LEU A 19 -20.19 -24.95 -13.36
CA LEU A 19 -21.53 -25.09 -12.84
C LEU A 19 -22.44 -24.12 -13.61
N SER A 20 -23.44 -24.65 -14.30
CA SER A 20 -24.39 -23.87 -15.09
C SER A 20 -25.83 -24.27 -14.75
N GLU A 21 -26.81 -23.65 -15.38
CA GLU A 21 -28.22 -24.00 -15.24
C GLU A 21 -28.80 -24.40 -16.60
N ALA A 22 -29.49 -25.55 -16.63
CA ALA A 22 -30.24 -26.01 -17.79
C ALA A 22 -31.68 -26.30 -17.36
N GLY A 23 -32.64 -25.57 -17.93
CA GLY A 23 -34.06 -25.74 -17.58
C GLY A 23 -34.43 -25.35 -16.14
N GLY A 24 -33.60 -24.54 -15.46
CA GLY A 24 -33.79 -24.15 -14.07
C GLY A 24 -33.20 -25.12 -13.03
N GLU A 25 -32.52 -26.18 -13.48
CA GLU A 25 -31.79 -27.11 -12.62
C GLU A 25 -30.27 -26.96 -12.81
N PRO A 26 -29.47 -27.08 -11.72
CA PRO A 26 -28.02 -26.97 -11.79
C PRO A 26 -27.42 -28.19 -12.52
N VAL A 27 -26.49 -27.92 -13.44
CA VAL A 27 -25.79 -28.92 -14.26
C VAL A 27 -24.29 -28.64 -14.28
N LEU A 28 -23.49 -29.70 -14.28
CA LEU A 28 -22.06 -29.62 -14.54
C LEU A 28 -21.83 -29.76 -16.04
N LEU A 29 -21.30 -28.72 -16.65
CA LEU A 29 -20.84 -28.78 -18.03
C LEU A 29 -19.32 -29.05 -17.99
N GLY A 30 -18.78 -29.84 -18.91
CA GLY A 30 -17.33 -30.06 -19.08
C GLY A 30 -16.98 -30.52 -20.49
N THR A 31 -15.73 -30.87 -20.75
CA THR A 31 -15.27 -31.49 -22.00
C THR A 31 -14.99 -32.98 -21.80
N ALA A 32 -14.66 -33.70 -22.88
CA ALA A 32 -14.21 -35.09 -22.78
C ALA A 32 -12.90 -35.27 -21.99
N GLU A 33 -12.14 -34.20 -21.80
CA GLU A 33 -10.85 -34.19 -21.08
C GLU A 33 -11.00 -33.78 -19.60
N THR A 34 -12.21 -33.42 -19.17
CA THR A 34 -12.47 -33.04 -17.78
C THR A 34 -12.08 -34.16 -16.83
N ALA A 35 -11.20 -33.86 -15.88
CA ALA A 35 -10.75 -34.84 -14.91
C ALA A 35 -11.91 -35.29 -13.97
N ALA A 36 -12.08 -36.60 -13.82
CA ALA A 36 -13.17 -37.18 -13.03
C ALA A 36 -13.19 -36.70 -11.57
N TRP A 37 -12.03 -36.40 -10.99
CA TRP A 37 -11.93 -35.88 -9.63
C TRP A 37 -12.54 -34.48 -9.48
N ALA A 38 -12.47 -33.63 -10.51
CA ALA A 38 -13.01 -32.28 -10.47
C ALA A 38 -14.56 -32.32 -10.46
N VAL A 39 -15.15 -33.24 -11.22
CA VAL A 39 -16.58 -33.54 -11.19
C VAL A 39 -16.99 -34.09 -9.82
N ALA A 40 -16.20 -35.00 -9.25
CA ALA A 40 -16.47 -35.56 -7.93
C ALA A 40 -16.42 -34.49 -6.81
N GLU A 41 -15.47 -33.55 -6.88
CA GLU A 41 -15.36 -32.45 -5.91
C GLU A 41 -16.56 -31.50 -5.98
N LEU A 42 -17.02 -31.18 -7.19
CA LEU A 42 -18.24 -30.36 -7.35
C LEU A 42 -19.49 -31.09 -6.84
N ARG A 43 -19.61 -32.39 -7.08
CA ARG A 43 -20.71 -33.19 -6.53
C ARG A 43 -20.67 -33.28 -5.00
N ARG A 44 -19.47 -33.36 -4.42
CA ARG A 44 -19.27 -33.33 -2.96
C ARG A 44 -19.75 -32.01 -2.36
N ARG A 45 -19.51 -30.89 -3.06
CA ARG A 45 -19.83 -29.53 -2.59
C ARG A 45 -21.27 -29.11 -2.86
N HIS A 46 -21.85 -29.51 -4.00
CA HIS A 46 -23.14 -29.01 -4.49
C HIS A 46 -24.22 -30.09 -4.60
N GLY A 47 -23.93 -31.34 -4.22
CA GLY A 47 -24.86 -32.46 -4.31
C GLY A 47 -24.77 -33.23 -5.64
N PRO A 48 -25.63 -34.25 -5.86
CA PRO A 48 -25.59 -35.07 -7.06
C PRO A 48 -26.07 -34.27 -8.28
N LEU A 49 -25.13 -33.68 -9.01
CA LEU A 49 -25.39 -32.90 -10.22
C LEU A 49 -25.17 -33.75 -11.49
N PRO A 50 -26.05 -33.59 -12.51
CA PRO A 50 -25.83 -34.19 -13.82
C PRO A 50 -24.57 -33.60 -14.47
N PHE A 51 -23.83 -34.42 -15.21
CA PHE A 51 -22.66 -33.99 -15.97
C PHE A 51 -22.95 -34.12 -17.46
N GLN A 52 -22.72 -33.06 -18.21
CA GLN A 52 -22.87 -33.01 -19.66
C GLN A 52 -21.52 -32.67 -20.29
N ALA A 53 -21.02 -33.59 -21.10
CA ALA A 53 -19.84 -33.35 -21.93
C ALA A 53 -20.25 -32.52 -23.16
N LEU A 54 -19.54 -31.42 -23.37
CA LEU A 54 -19.64 -30.55 -24.53
C LEU A 54 -18.38 -30.70 -25.40
N ASP A 55 -18.51 -30.39 -26.68
CA ASP A 55 -17.33 -30.20 -27.53
C ASP A 55 -16.55 -28.94 -27.09
N ALA A 56 -15.27 -28.87 -27.46
CA ALA A 56 -14.38 -27.79 -27.03
C ALA A 56 -14.83 -26.40 -27.49
N ALA A 57 -15.50 -26.28 -28.65
CA ALA A 57 -15.94 -24.99 -29.16
C ALA A 57 -17.17 -24.47 -28.39
N THR A 58 -18.17 -25.34 -28.19
CA THR A 58 -19.37 -25.05 -27.40
C THR A 58 -19.00 -24.77 -25.93
N TRP A 59 -18.02 -25.49 -25.40
CA TRP A 59 -17.47 -25.27 -24.06
C TRP A 59 -16.92 -23.84 -23.89
N GLN A 60 -16.05 -23.41 -24.82
CA GLN A 60 -15.45 -22.07 -24.80
C GLN A 60 -16.50 -20.98 -24.97
N GLN A 61 -17.51 -21.19 -25.82
CA GLN A 61 -18.61 -20.25 -25.97
C GLN A 61 -19.39 -20.06 -24.66
N ARG A 62 -19.79 -21.16 -24.01
CA ARG A 62 -20.52 -21.13 -22.73
C ARG A 62 -19.69 -20.50 -21.61
N LEU A 63 -18.38 -20.76 -21.60
CA LEU A 63 -17.45 -20.12 -20.67
C LEU A 63 -17.42 -18.60 -20.88
N GLY A 64 -17.33 -18.15 -22.13
CA GLY A 64 -17.35 -16.73 -22.47
C GLY A 64 -18.68 -16.04 -22.11
N GLU A 65 -19.81 -16.72 -22.26
CA GLU A 65 -21.14 -16.21 -21.92
C GLU A 65 -21.34 -16.06 -20.40
N GLN A 66 -20.95 -17.08 -19.62
CA GLN A 66 -21.19 -17.11 -18.17
C GLN A 66 -20.34 -16.08 -17.40
N TYR A 67 -19.19 -15.69 -17.93
CA TYR A 67 -18.22 -14.81 -17.26
C TYR A 67 -18.09 -13.43 -17.91
N ARG A 68 -18.97 -13.07 -18.85
CA ARG A 68 -18.92 -11.82 -19.63
C ARG A 68 -19.13 -10.55 -18.78
N ASP A 69 -20.07 -10.60 -17.83
CA ASP A 69 -20.55 -9.40 -17.11
C ASP A 69 -19.83 -9.15 -15.77
N GLY A 70 -18.88 -10.01 -15.38
CA GLY A 70 -18.32 -10.00 -14.03
C GLY A 70 -17.27 -8.93 -13.72
N GLY A 71 -16.80 -8.16 -14.70
CA GLY A 71 -15.68 -7.23 -14.51
C GLY A 71 -14.38 -7.91 -14.04
N ASP A 72 -14.31 -9.24 -14.15
CA ASP A 72 -13.17 -10.05 -13.77
C ASP A 72 -12.06 -9.86 -14.80
N ALA A 73 -10.95 -9.27 -14.37
CA ALA A 73 -9.80 -9.03 -15.24
C ALA A 73 -9.33 -10.34 -15.90
N ALA A 74 -9.48 -11.50 -15.26
CA ALA A 74 -9.11 -12.79 -15.84
C ALA A 74 -9.95 -13.17 -17.08
N ALA A 75 -11.24 -12.80 -17.11
CA ALA A 75 -12.12 -13.03 -18.26
C ALA A 75 -11.76 -12.10 -19.44
N VAL A 76 -11.49 -10.82 -19.15
CA VAL A 76 -11.04 -9.83 -20.16
C VAL A 76 -9.69 -10.23 -20.75
N VAL A 77 -8.76 -10.70 -19.92
CA VAL A 77 -7.46 -11.24 -20.34
C VAL A 77 -7.63 -12.43 -21.28
N GLY A 78 -8.52 -13.37 -20.95
CA GLY A 78 -8.82 -14.52 -21.79
C GLY A 78 -9.35 -14.14 -23.17
N ALA A 79 -10.27 -13.16 -23.24
CA ALA A 79 -10.82 -12.66 -24.49
C ALA A 79 -9.79 -11.89 -25.35
N ALA A 80 -8.87 -11.15 -24.71
CA ALA A 80 -7.80 -10.44 -25.41
C ALA A 80 -6.73 -11.38 -26.00
N GLU A 81 -6.59 -12.61 -25.49
CA GLU A 81 -5.65 -13.60 -26.03
C GLU A 81 -6.07 -14.17 -27.40
N SER A 82 -7.37 -14.11 -27.74
CA SER A 82 -7.92 -14.57 -29.03
C SER A 82 -7.96 -13.47 -30.10
N GLU A 83 -7.92 -12.20 -29.71
CA GLU A 83 -7.98 -11.04 -30.60
C GLU A 83 -6.69 -10.22 -30.43
N VAL A 84 -5.61 -10.59 -31.10
CA VAL A 84 -4.40 -9.74 -31.11
C VAL A 84 -4.12 -9.28 -32.52
N ASP A 85 -4.62 -8.08 -32.83
CA ASP A 85 -4.17 -7.28 -33.97
C ASP A 85 -3.38 -6.08 -33.42
N LEU A 86 -2.07 -6.04 -33.71
CA LEU A 86 -1.13 -5.07 -33.13
C LEU A 86 -1.38 -3.64 -33.61
N ASP A 87 -2.07 -3.45 -34.74
CA ASP A 87 -2.24 -2.13 -35.36
C ASP A 87 -3.28 -1.25 -34.65
N ARG A 88 -4.15 -1.83 -33.82
CA ARG A 88 -5.17 -1.07 -33.06
C ARG A 88 -4.68 -0.48 -31.73
N LEU A 89 -3.40 -0.64 -31.39
CA LEU A 89 -2.81 -0.14 -30.14
C LEU A 89 -2.58 1.37 -30.11
N MET A 90 -2.73 2.06 -31.24
CA MET A 90 -2.36 3.48 -31.45
C MET A 90 -3.52 4.48 -31.32
N GLN A 91 -4.65 4.10 -30.73
CA GLN A 91 -5.75 5.05 -30.54
C GLN A 91 -5.50 5.95 -29.31
N ASP A 92 -5.52 7.25 -29.54
CA ASP A 92 -5.42 8.30 -28.52
C ASP A 92 -6.64 8.26 -27.59
N MET A 93 -6.39 8.25 -26.28
CA MET A 93 -7.42 8.49 -25.26
C MET A 93 -7.54 10.00 -25.00
N PRO A 94 -8.76 10.54 -24.79
CA PRO A 94 -8.94 11.87 -24.24
C PRO A 94 -8.36 11.97 -22.81
N GLU A 95 -7.86 13.16 -22.45
CA GLU A 95 -7.00 13.43 -21.28
C GLU A 95 -7.59 13.05 -19.90
N VAL A 96 -8.91 12.82 -19.77
CA VAL A 96 -9.51 12.25 -18.55
C VAL A 96 -10.78 11.48 -18.92
N THR A 97 -10.69 10.16 -19.05
CA THR A 97 -11.86 9.29 -19.31
C THR A 97 -12.05 8.33 -18.13
N ASP A 98 -13.30 8.09 -17.71
CA ASP A 98 -13.58 7.06 -16.70
C ASP A 98 -13.35 5.68 -17.33
N LEU A 99 -12.54 4.87 -16.66
CA LEU A 99 -12.15 3.54 -17.14
C LEU A 99 -13.32 2.58 -17.31
N LEU A 100 -14.46 2.85 -16.66
CA LEU A 100 -15.67 2.03 -16.76
C LEU A 100 -16.50 2.32 -18.03
N ASP A 101 -16.22 3.41 -18.74
CA ASP A 101 -16.99 3.84 -19.92
C ASP A 101 -16.39 3.33 -21.26
N ALA A 102 -15.29 2.56 -21.20
CA ALA A 102 -14.45 2.19 -22.34
C ALA A 102 -14.89 0.90 -23.08
N GLN A 103 -16.09 0.90 -23.69
CA GLN A 103 -16.63 -0.29 -24.38
C GLN A 103 -16.01 -0.58 -25.77
N ASP A 104 -15.43 0.40 -26.46
CA ASP A 104 -14.92 0.27 -27.84
C ASP A 104 -13.37 0.17 -27.96
N ASP A 105 -12.67 0.06 -26.83
CA ASP A 105 -11.20 0.08 -26.78
C ASP A 105 -10.54 -1.19 -27.36
N ALA A 106 -9.32 -1.09 -27.87
CA ALA A 106 -8.53 -2.24 -28.31
C ALA A 106 -8.27 -3.27 -27.17
N PRO A 107 -8.09 -4.57 -27.47
CA PRO A 107 -8.05 -5.63 -26.43
C PRO A 107 -7.02 -5.42 -25.31
N VAL A 108 -5.82 -4.93 -25.63
CA VAL A 108 -4.78 -4.62 -24.62
C VAL A 108 -5.16 -3.42 -23.77
N ILE A 109 -5.86 -2.43 -24.34
CA ILE A 109 -6.35 -1.27 -23.60
C ILE A 109 -7.40 -1.72 -22.59
N ARG A 110 -8.40 -2.50 -23.03
CA ARG A 110 -9.40 -3.10 -22.13
C ARG A 110 -8.77 -3.92 -21.00
N MET A 111 -7.71 -4.67 -21.32
CA MET A 111 -6.95 -5.47 -20.35
C MET A 111 -6.27 -4.61 -19.28
N ILE A 112 -5.54 -3.56 -19.66
CA ILE A 112 -4.92 -2.63 -18.70
C ILE A 112 -5.99 -1.92 -17.87
N ASN A 113 -7.08 -1.48 -18.50
CA ASN A 113 -8.16 -0.79 -17.81
C ASN A 113 -8.83 -1.70 -16.76
N ALA A 114 -9.10 -2.95 -17.12
CA ALA A 114 -9.64 -3.95 -16.20
C ALA A 114 -8.67 -4.26 -15.05
N LEU A 115 -7.37 -4.39 -15.34
CA LEU A 115 -6.35 -4.60 -14.31
C LEU A 115 -6.24 -3.42 -13.33
N LEU A 116 -6.33 -2.19 -13.82
CA LEU A 116 -6.29 -0.98 -12.97
C LEU A 116 -7.56 -0.85 -12.13
N ALA A 117 -8.73 -1.06 -12.73
CA ALA A 117 -10.00 -1.02 -12.02
C ALA A 117 -10.07 -2.12 -10.94
N GLN A 118 -9.60 -3.33 -11.23
CA GLN A 118 -9.53 -4.41 -10.25
C GLN A 118 -8.53 -4.09 -9.13
N ALA A 119 -7.33 -3.58 -9.46
CA ALA A 119 -6.34 -3.17 -8.46
C ALA A 119 -6.90 -2.10 -7.50
N ALA A 120 -7.64 -1.11 -8.01
CA ALA A 120 -8.29 -0.10 -7.19
C ALA A 120 -9.41 -0.69 -6.32
N ARG A 121 -10.26 -1.58 -6.87
CA ARG A 121 -11.32 -2.28 -6.09
C ARG A 121 -10.74 -3.15 -4.98
N ASP A 122 -9.62 -3.83 -5.23
CA ASP A 122 -8.94 -4.69 -4.28
C ASP A 122 -8.10 -3.92 -3.24
N GLY A 123 -7.95 -2.60 -3.41
CA GLY A 123 -7.14 -1.76 -2.52
C GLY A 123 -5.63 -2.07 -2.64
N ALA A 124 -5.16 -2.39 -3.84
CA ALA A 124 -3.75 -2.63 -4.10
C ALA A 124 -2.93 -1.34 -4.02
N SER A 125 -1.77 -1.38 -3.37
CA SER A 125 -0.81 -0.26 -3.36
C SER A 125 0.03 -0.20 -4.64
N ASP A 126 0.35 -1.36 -5.20
CA ASP A 126 1.20 -1.47 -6.38
C ASP A 126 0.67 -2.59 -7.30
N LEU A 127 0.70 -2.34 -8.60
CA LEU A 127 0.50 -3.32 -9.66
C LEU A 127 1.84 -3.58 -10.34
N HIS A 128 2.26 -4.83 -10.38
CA HIS A 128 3.51 -5.28 -10.98
C HIS A 128 3.21 -6.06 -12.27
N ILE A 129 3.91 -5.75 -13.36
CA ILE A 129 3.88 -6.53 -14.60
C ILE A 129 5.32 -6.99 -14.88
N GLU A 130 5.52 -8.30 -14.84
CA GLU A 130 6.85 -8.90 -14.86
C GLU A 130 6.98 -9.87 -16.05
N PRO A 131 8.06 -9.76 -16.83
CA PRO A 131 8.39 -10.76 -17.83
C PRO A 131 9.27 -11.86 -17.24
N PHE A 132 8.95 -13.11 -17.58
CA PHE A 132 9.83 -14.26 -17.43
C PHE A 132 10.11 -14.86 -18.81
N GLU A 133 10.95 -15.89 -18.84
CA GLU A 133 11.34 -16.57 -20.07
C GLU A 133 10.14 -17.07 -20.88
N THR A 134 9.20 -17.75 -20.21
CA THR A 134 8.08 -18.44 -20.87
C THR A 134 6.73 -17.75 -20.72
N HIS A 135 6.58 -16.84 -19.76
CA HIS A 135 5.30 -16.24 -19.40
C HIS A 135 5.47 -14.81 -18.87
N SER A 136 4.37 -14.08 -18.77
CA SER A 136 4.32 -12.84 -17.99
C SER A 136 3.46 -13.06 -16.75
N VAL A 137 3.76 -12.36 -15.67
CA VAL A 137 2.94 -12.37 -14.46
C VAL A 137 2.51 -10.95 -14.12
N VAL A 138 1.23 -10.78 -13.82
CA VAL A 138 0.70 -9.57 -13.20
C VAL A 138 0.43 -9.86 -11.73
N ARG A 139 1.00 -9.05 -10.84
CA ARG A 139 0.86 -9.19 -9.38
C ARG A 139 0.36 -7.91 -8.75
N TYR A 140 -0.49 -8.01 -7.74
CA TYR A 140 -0.86 -6.88 -6.91
C TYR A 140 -0.17 -6.96 -5.56
N ARG A 141 0.26 -5.81 -5.04
CA ARG A 141 0.59 -5.66 -3.63
C ARG A 141 -0.65 -5.23 -2.88
N VAL A 142 -1.28 -6.14 -2.17
CA VAL A 142 -2.45 -5.86 -1.33
C VAL A 142 -2.04 -6.08 0.13
N ASP A 143 -2.22 -5.04 0.94
CA ASP A 143 -1.82 -5.03 2.35
C ASP A 143 -0.36 -5.43 2.60
N GLY A 144 0.54 -5.04 1.70
CA GLY A 144 1.98 -5.30 1.78
C GLY A 144 2.43 -6.64 1.20
N THR A 145 1.51 -7.57 0.93
CA THR A 145 1.81 -8.90 0.36
C THR A 145 1.59 -8.90 -1.15
N LEU A 146 2.52 -9.50 -1.91
CA LEU A 146 2.36 -9.73 -3.34
C LEU A 146 1.43 -10.92 -3.60
N ARG A 147 0.52 -10.77 -4.57
CA ARG A 147 -0.44 -11.79 -4.99
C ARG A 147 -0.44 -11.89 -6.50
N ASP A 148 -0.30 -13.10 -7.03
CA ASP A 148 -0.39 -13.36 -8.46
C ASP A 148 -1.85 -13.29 -8.88
N MET A 149 -2.14 -12.44 -9.85
CA MET A 149 -3.51 -12.16 -10.30
C MET A 149 -3.81 -12.87 -11.62
N VAL A 150 -2.94 -12.67 -12.60
CA VAL A 150 -3.08 -13.27 -13.92
C VAL A 150 -1.71 -13.54 -14.53
N GLN A 151 -1.64 -14.55 -15.39
CA GLN A 151 -0.44 -14.90 -16.14
C GLN A 151 -0.69 -14.77 -17.65
N PRO A 152 -0.54 -13.56 -18.23
CA PRO A 152 -0.71 -13.38 -19.67
C PRO A 152 0.33 -14.15 -20.48
N ARG A 153 -0.05 -14.54 -21.70
CA ARG A 153 0.92 -15.07 -22.68
C ARG A 153 2.10 -14.12 -22.86
N ARG A 154 3.30 -14.69 -22.97
CA ARG A 154 4.54 -13.92 -23.14
C ARG A 154 4.50 -12.93 -24.31
N ALA A 155 3.77 -13.25 -25.37
CA ALA A 155 3.58 -12.39 -26.54
C ALA A 155 2.89 -11.06 -26.22
N LEU A 156 1.99 -11.02 -25.23
CA LEU A 156 1.25 -9.81 -24.85
C LEU A 156 2.07 -8.84 -24.00
N HIS A 157 3.15 -9.32 -23.38
CA HIS A 157 3.92 -8.54 -22.41
C HIS A 157 4.44 -7.21 -22.97
N ALA A 158 5.01 -7.24 -24.17
CA ALA A 158 5.54 -6.03 -24.80
C ALA A 158 4.43 -5.01 -25.12
N ALA A 159 3.24 -5.48 -25.50
CA ALA A 159 2.09 -4.63 -25.76
C ALA A 159 1.56 -3.98 -24.47
N LEU A 160 1.53 -4.72 -23.36
CA LEU A 160 1.16 -4.19 -22.04
C LEU A 160 2.10 -3.06 -21.60
N VAL A 161 3.42 -3.29 -21.68
CA VAL A 161 4.40 -2.26 -21.31
C VAL A 161 4.31 -1.05 -22.25
N SER A 162 4.15 -1.27 -23.55
CA SER A 162 3.98 -0.19 -24.53
C SER A 162 2.75 0.67 -24.20
N ARG A 163 1.62 0.05 -23.86
CA ARG A 163 0.41 0.77 -23.47
C ARG A 163 0.62 1.59 -22.20
N ILE A 164 1.28 1.04 -21.20
CA ILE A 164 1.63 1.77 -19.97
C ILE A 164 2.52 2.97 -20.28
N LYS A 165 3.52 2.80 -21.16
CA LYS A 165 4.39 3.90 -21.59
C LYS A 165 3.62 5.01 -22.28
N ILE A 166 2.67 4.67 -23.16
CA ILE A 166 1.79 5.66 -23.80
C ILE A 166 1.01 6.44 -22.74
N MET A 167 0.33 5.74 -21.83
CA MET A 167 -0.48 6.38 -20.78
C MET A 167 0.34 7.30 -19.86
N ALA A 168 1.63 7.00 -19.68
CA ALA A 168 2.55 7.75 -18.83
C ALA A 168 3.44 8.74 -19.60
N HIS A 169 3.19 8.95 -20.90
CA HIS A 169 3.98 9.79 -21.81
C HIS A 169 5.48 9.45 -21.84
N LEU A 170 5.81 8.15 -21.78
CA LEU A 170 7.18 7.61 -21.83
C LEU A 170 7.60 7.23 -23.25
N ASN A 171 8.92 7.14 -23.47
CA ASN A 171 9.46 6.77 -24.77
C ASN A 171 9.31 5.26 -25.02
N ILE A 172 8.44 4.91 -25.96
CA ILE A 172 8.13 3.52 -26.35
C ILE A 172 9.31 2.84 -27.06
N ALA A 173 10.10 3.61 -27.82
CA ALA A 173 11.23 3.09 -28.58
C ALA A 173 12.43 2.77 -27.67
N GLU A 174 12.61 3.52 -26.58
CA GLU A 174 13.65 3.23 -25.60
C GLU A 174 13.22 2.11 -24.65
N LYS A 175 14.02 1.05 -24.57
CA LYS A 175 13.74 -0.16 -23.76
C LYS A 175 14.94 -0.60 -22.92
N ARG A 176 16.05 0.14 -22.99
CA ARG A 176 17.36 -0.20 -22.39
C ARG A 176 17.67 0.63 -21.15
N LEU A 177 16.89 1.66 -20.88
CA LEU A 177 17.06 2.57 -19.76
C LEU A 177 15.79 2.55 -18.89
N PRO A 178 15.91 2.70 -17.56
CA PRO A 178 14.76 2.94 -16.71
C PRO A 178 14.01 4.21 -17.13
N GLN A 179 12.69 4.21 -16.98
CA GLN A 179 11.84 5.37 -17.25
C GLN A 179 10.77 5.49 -16.17
N ASP A 180 10.45 6.72 -15.77
CA ASP A 180 9.45 7.03 -14.76
C ASP A 180 8.45 8.04 -15.29
N GLY A 181 7.17 7.84 -14.97
CA GLY A 181 6.08 8.70 -15.43
C GLY A 181 4.92 8.75 -14.45
N ARG A 182 3.89 9.50 -14.81
CA ARG A 182 2.63 9.58 -14.05
C ARG A 182 1.45 9.40 -14.98
N ILE A 183 0.38 8.80 -14.48
CA ILE A 183 -0.90 8.66 -15.16
C ILE A 183 -1.98 9.21 -14.22
N ALA A 184 -2.84 10.09 -14.72
CA ALA A 184 -4.03 10.53 -14.02
C ALA A 184 -5.27 9.92 -14.67
N ILE A 185 -6.06 9.17 -13.90
CA ILE A 185 -7.28 8.50 -14.38
C ILE A 185 -8.40 8.64 -13.36
N ARG A 186 -9.62 8.26 -13.77
CA ARG A 186 -10.75 8.07 -12.85
C ARG A 186 -11.21 6.62 -12.90
N VAL A 187 -11.47 6.05 -11.73
CA VAL A 187 -12.04 4.69 -11.59
C VAL A 187 -13.34 4.81 -10.80
N GLY A 188 -14.48 4.62 -11.46
CA GLY A 188 -15.79 4.73 -10.80
C GLY A 188 -16.01 6.12 -10.20
N GLY A 189 -15.69 7.15 -10.99
CA GLY A 189 -15.79 8.56 -10.61
C GLY A 189 -14.69 9.08 -9.67
N ARG A 190 -13.86 8.23 -9.07
CA ARG A 190 -12.81 8.64 -8.12
C ARG A 190 -11.49 8.92 -8.82
N PRO A 191 -10.82 10.06 -8.54
CA PRO A 191 -9.51 10.37 -9.10
C PRO A 191 -8.44 9.44 -8.52
N LEU A 192 -7.61 8.88 -9.40
CA LEU A 192 -6.48 8.03 -9.05
C LEU A 192 -5.23 8.53 -9.78
N ASP A 193 -4.19 8.88 -9.01
CA ASP A 193 -2.86 9.15 -9.54
C ASP A 193 -2.08 7.85 -9.57
N ILE A 194 -1.36 7.58 -10.64
CA ILE A 194 -0.52 6.41 -10.75
C ILE A 194 0.90 6.85 -11.07
N ARG A 195 1.85 6.45 -10.23
CA ARG A 195 3.28 6.58 -10.55
C ARG A 195 3.73 5.32 -11.27
N VAL A 196 4.38 5.49 -12.41
CA VAL A 196 4.83 4.41 -13.29
C VAL A 196 6.34 4.37 -13.27
N SER A 197 6.91 3.18 -13.14
CA SER A 197 8.34 2.93 -13.36
C SER A 197 8.51 1.70 -14.26
N THR A 198 9.32 1.83 -15.31
CA THR A 198 9.71 0.73 -16.20
C THR A 198 11.20 0.52 -16.12
N VAL A 199 11.66 -0.73 -15.97
CA VAL A 199 13.09 -1.08 -15.89
C VAL A 199 13.41 -2.25 -16.84
N PRO A 200 14.52 -2.20 -17.61
CA PRO A 200 14.96 -3.34 -18.41
C PRO A 200 15.35 -4.53 -17.54
N THR A 201 14.97 -5.72 -17.96
CA THR A 201 15.37 -7.00 -17.35
C THR A 201 15.77 -8.01 -18.44
N GLY A 202 16.29 -9.17 -18.05
CA GLY A 202 16.76 -10.20 -19.00
C GLY A 202 15.71 -10.70 -19.99
N HIS A 203 14.42 -10.60 -19.65
CA HIS A 203 13.32 -11.09 -20.49
C HIS A 203 12.40 -9.98 -21.00
N GLY A 204 12.81 -8.71 -20.94
CA GLY A 204 12.00 -7.56 -21.33
C GLY A 204 11.89 -6.53 -20.22
N GLU A 205 10.99 -5.56 -20.36
CA GLU A 205 10.84 -4.50 -19.37
C GLU A 205 9.87 -4.90 -18.26
N ARG A 206 10.29 -4.73 -17.01
CA ARG A 206 9.38 -4.83 -15.87
C ARG A 206 8.70 -3.48 -15.67
N ALA A 207 7.39 -3.46 -15.48
CA ALA A 207 6.63 -2.26 -15.14
C ALA A 207 6.04 -2.37 -13.73
N VAL A 208 6.11 -1.28 -12.96
CA VAL A 208 5.47 -1.15 -11.66
C VAL A 208 4.64 0.13 -11.64
N LEU A 209 3.37 0.00 -11.27
CA LEU A 209 2.41 1.08 -11.17
C LEU A 209 2.01 1.22 -9.70
N ARG A 210 2.35 2.33 -9.06
CA ARG A 210 1.92 2.65 -7.70
C ARG A 210 0.65 3.47 -7.73
N LEU A 211 -0.40 2.95 -7.12
CA LEU A 211 -1.73 3.55 -7.09
C LEU A 211 -1.85 4.49 -5.88
N LEU A 212 -2.14 5.76 -6.13
CA LEU A 212 -2.28 6.81 -5.13
C LEU A 212 -3.69 7.42 -5.23
N GLU A 213 -4.55 7.12 -4.25
CA GLU A 213 -5.88 7.72 -4.14
C GLU A 213 -5.77 9.19 -3.70
N LYS A 214 -6.32 10.15 -4.46
CA LYS A 214 -6.15 11.59 -4.17
C LYS A 214 -7.00 12.14 -3.02
N ASP A 215 -7.40 11.34 -2.03
CA ASP A 215 -8.33 11.79 -0.99
C ASP A 215 -7.62 12.05 0.36
N ALA A 216 -6.94 13.20 0.45
CA ALA A 216 -6.27 13.66 1.68
C ALA A 216 -7.25 13.87 2.85
N GLY A 217 -8.54 14.16 2.58
CA GLY A 217 -9.58 14.41 3.59
C GLY A 217 -9.92 13.20 4.47
N ARG A 218 -9.41 12.01 4.14
CA ARG A 218 -9.59 10.78 4.92
C ARG A 218 -8.52 10.57 6.00
N LEU A 219 -7.42 11.32 5.99
CA LEU A 219 -6.29 11.11 6.89
C LEU A 219 -6.57 11.73 8.27
N GLN A 220 -7.16 10.91 9.15
CA GLN A 220 -7.44 11.27 10.55
C GLN A 220 -6.56 10.41 11.47
N LEU A 221 -5.81 11.02 12.39
CA LEU A 221 -4.97 10.29 13.35
C LEU A 221 -5.75 9.23 14.13
N GLN A 222 -7.00 9.54 14.46
CA GLN A 222 -7.96 8.65 15.15
C GLN A 222 -8.17 7.32 14.39
N ARG A 223 -7.99 7.32 13.07
CA ARG A 223 -8.22 6.13 12.22
C ARG A 223 -6.95 5.33 11.95
N LEU A 224 -5.77 5.81 12.37
CA LEU A 224 -4.50 5.13 12.12
C LEU A 224 -4.24 3.98 13.10
N GLY A 225 -5.10 3.82 14.11
CA GLY A 225 -4.96 2.79 15.11
C GLY A 225 -3.91 3.13 16.15
N MET A 226 -3.85 4.39 16.58
CA MET A 226 -3.19 4.75 17.84
C MET A 226 -4.11 4.33 19.00
N ALA A 227 -3.54 3.90 20.12
CA ALA A 227 -4.30 3.81 21.37
C ALA A 227 -4.63 5.22 21.89
N ASP A 228 -5.73 5.38 22.63
CA ASP A 228 -6.28 6.69 23.00
C ASP A 228 -5.28 7.59 23.77
N ASP A 229 -4.52 7.00 24.68
CA ASP A 229 -3.45 7.64 25.45
C ASP A 229 -2.26 8.05 24.57
N THR A 230 -1.84 7.18 23.65
CA THR A 230 -0.80 7.50 22.66
C THR A 230 -1.25 8.59 21.71
N LEU A 231 -2.50 8.54 21.24
CA LEU A 231 -3.09 9.56 20.37
C LEU A 231 -3.15 10.92 21.07
N ALA A 232 -3.64 10.96 22.31
CA ALA A 232 -3.72 12.19 23.09
C ALA A 232 -2.33 12.81 23.31
N THR A 233 -1.36 11.97 23.70
CA THR A 233 0.03 12.41 23.93
C THR A 233 0.67 12.91 22.63
N PHE A 234 0.54 12.16 21.53
CA PHE A 234 1.08 12.55 20.23
C PHE A 234 0.44 13.84 19.70
N THR A 235 -0.88 13.99 19.87
CA THR A 235 -1.61 15.22 19.51
C THR A 235 -1.13 16.42 20.34
N GLY A 236 -0.79 16.21 21.61
CA GLY A 236 -0.18 17.23 22.45
C GLY A 236 1.21 17.65 21.96
N LEU A 237 2.03 16.68 21.52
CA LEU A 237 3.38 16.94 21.00
C LEU A 237 3.35 17.74 19.69
N ILE A 238 2.50 17.37 18.73
CA ILE A 238 2.44 18.05 17.42
C ILE A 238 1.92 19.48 17.50
N ARG A 239 1.17 19.83 18.56
CA ARG A 239 0.62 21.18 18.79
C ARG A 239 1.56 22.08 19.59
N GLN A 240 2.73 21.59 20.00
CA GLN A 240 3.70 22.44 20.66
C GLN A 240 4.20 23.51 19.68
N PRO A 241 4.40 24.76 20.15
CA PRO A 241 4.81 25.85 19.27
C PRO A 241 6.18 25.62 18.65
N HIS A 242 7.06 24.87 19.32
CA HIS A 242 8.39 24.58 18.83
C HIS A 242 8.95 23.25 19.35
N GLY A 243 9.87 22.69 18.57
CA GLY A 243 10.52 21.42 18.85
C GLY A 243 10.33 20.42 17.71
N ILE A 244 11.09 19.33 17.77
CA ILE A 244 11.06 18.27 16.78
C ILE A 244 10.18 17.12 17.27
N VAL A 245 9.23 16.69 16.45
CA VAL A 245 8.50 15.43 16.58
C VAL A 245 8.85 14.55 15.39
N LEU A 246 9.37 13.35 15.67
CA LEU A 246 9.79 12.41 14.63
C LEU A 246 8.79 11.28 14.48
N VAL A 247 8.56 10.84 13.25
CA VAL A 247 7.91 9.57 12.94
C VAL A 247 8.95 8.64 12.32
N THR A 248 9.15 7.46 12.90
CA THR A 248 10.18 6.52 12.45
C THR A 248 9.64 5.13 12.15
N GLY A 249 10.37 4.39 11.31
CA GLY A 249 10.02 3.06 10.85
C GLY A 249 10.57 2.75 9.46
N PRO A 250 10.58 1.48 9.05
CA PRO A 250 11.07 1.05 7.75
C PRO A 250 10.15 1.55 6.63
N THR A 251 10.55 1.31 5.38
CA THR A 251 9.72 1.59 4.20
C THR A 251 8.39 0.86 4.31
N GLY A 252 7.29 1.55 3.98
CA GLY A 252 5.94 0.98 4.03
C GLY A 252 5.32 0.85 5.43
N SER A 253 5.93 1.44 6.47
CA SER A 253 5.37 1.50 7.82
C SER A 253 4.27 2.56 8.01
N GLY A 254 3.99 3.38 6.99
CA GLY A 254 2.95 4.41 7.03
C GLY A 254 3.38 5.76 7.63
N LYS A 255 4.69 6.06 7.68
CA LYS A 255 5.21 7.34 8.22
C LYS A 255 4.58 8.56 7.58
N THR A 256 4.58 8.62 6.25
CA THR A 256 4.01 9.74 5.48
C THR A 256 2.53 9.90 5.79
N THR A 257 1.78 8.80 5.89
CA THR A 257 0.36 8.82 6.27
C THR A 257 0.15 9.46 7.65
N SER A 258 0.99 9.11 8.63
CA SER A 258 0.91 9.67 9.98
C SER A 258 1.36 11.14 10.04
N LEU A 259 2.38 11.53 9.28
CA LEU A 259 2.79 12.93 9.15
C LEU A 259 1.70 13.80 8.52
N TYR A 260 1.08 13.33 7.43
CA TYR A 260 -0.03 14.04 6.79
C TYR A 260 -1.25 14.13 7.71
N ALA A 261 -1.59 13.05 8.44
CA ALA A 261 -2.66 13.09 9.42
C ALA A 261 -2.35 14.04 10.60
N ALA A 262 -1.08 14.16 10.99
CA ALA A 262 -0.64 15.12 12.00
C ALA A 262 -0.76 16.57 11.49
N LEU A 263 -0.35 16.83 10.25
CA LEU A 263 -0.56 18.13 9.60
C LEU A 263 -2.04 18.53 9.57
N GLY A 264 -2.93 17.58 9.30
CA GLY A 264 -4.38 17.80 9.35
C GLY A 264 -4.96 18.09 10.74
N GLN A 265 -4.18 17.97 11.82
CA GLN A 265 -4.60 18.41 13.16
C GLN A 265 -4.23 19.88 13.46
N LEU A 266 -3.42 20.50 12.59
CA LEU A 266 -2.97 21.87 12.71
C LEU A 266 -3.91 22.79 11.93
N ASP A 267 -4.10 24.01 12.43
CA ASP A 267 -4.97 24.99 11.80
C ASP A 267 -4.19 25.83 10.78
N SER A 268 -4.28 25.45 9.51
CA SER A 268 -3.64 26.15 8.40
C SER A 268 -4.26 27.53 8.10
N SER A 269 -5.39 27.88 8.74
CA SER A 269 -5.96 29.23 8.61
C SER A 269 -5.29 30.25 9.54
N THR A 270 -4.64 29.76 10.60
CA THR A 270 -3.96 30.60 11.61
C THR A 270 -2.45 30.38 11.68
N SER A 271 -1.94 29.32 11.07
CA SER A 271 -0.53 28.96 11.08
C SER A 271 0.00 28.75 9.67
N ASN A 272 1.17 29.29 9.38
CA ASN A 272 1.88 29.07 8.13
C ASN A 272 2.61 27.73 8.17
N ILE A 273 2.11 26.76 7.40
CA ILE A 273 2.63 25.39 7.39
C ILE A 273 3.30 25.13 6.04
N LEU A 274 4.59 24.80 6.07
CA LEU A 274 5.39 24.51 4.88
C LEU A 274 6.01 23.12 4.93
N THR A 275 6.07 22.44 3.80
CA THR A 275 6.67 21.09 3.70
C THR A 275 7.78 21.02 2.66
N VAL A 276 8.72 20.10 2.85
CA VAL A 276 9.68 19.67 1.84
C VAL A 276 9.62 18.16 1.66
N GLU A 277 9.40 17.69 0.43
CA GLU A 277 9.06 16.29 0.16
C GLU A 277 9.71 15.76 -1.12
N ASP A 278 9.93 14.45 -1.20
CA ASP A 278 10.57 13.77 -2.34
C ASP A 278 9.86 12.46 -2.70
N PRO A 279 8.75 12.49 -3.45
CA PRO A 279 7.98 13.66 -3.89
C PRO A 279 6.84 14.01 -2.92
N VAL A 280 6.06 15.04 -3.26
CA VAL A 280 4.75 15.31 -2.64
C VAL A 280 3.78 14.17 -3.01
N GLU A 281 3.23 13.50 -2.01
CA GLU A 281 2.34 12.32 -2.21
C GLU A 281 0.87 12.74 -2.38
N TYR A 282 0.40 13.76 -1.64
CA TYR A 282 -0.94 14.31 -1.79
C TYR A 282 -0.90 15.84 -1.72
N ASP A 283 -1.81 16.49 -2.44
CA ASP A 283 -2.03 17.93 -2.33
C ASP A 283 -2.88 18.23 -1.10
N PHE A 284 -2.37 19.07 -0.21
CA PHE A 284 -2.99 19.41 1.07
C PHE A 284 -3.41 20.88 1.08
N ALA A 285 -4.71 21.13 1.02
CA ALA A 285 -5.25 22.48 0.96
C ALA A 285 -4.78 23.34 2.15
N GLY A 286 -4.28 24.54 1.85
CA GLY A 286 -3.79 25.50 2.84
C GLY A 286 -2.37 25.24 3.35
N ILE A 287 -1.68 24.20 2.87
CA ILE A 287 -0.29 23.91 3.23
C ILE A 287 0.61 24.16 2.01
N GLY A 288 1.71 24.91 2.19
CA GLY A 288 2.67 25.14 1.12
C GLY A 288 3.64 23.96 0.97
N GLN A 289 3.49 23.16 -0.08
CA GLN A 289 4.29 21.95 -0.27
C GLN A 289 5.39 22.14 -1.33
N ILE A 290 6.65 21.99 -0.93
CA ILE A 290 7.82 22.11 -1.82
C ILE A 290 8.32 20.71 -2.18
N GLN A 291 8.38 20.41 -3.47
CA GLN A 291 8.98 19.16 -3.95
C GLN A 291 10.47 19.31 -4.24
N VAL A 292 11.28 18.37 -3.76
CA VAL A 292 12.68 18.22 -4.17
C VAL A 292 12.77 18.01 -5.69
N ASN A 293 13.74 18.67 -6.32
CA ASN A 293 13.95 18.59 -7.76
C ASN A 293 15.45 18.66 -8.09
N ALA A 294 16.06 17.48 -8.23
CA ALA A 294 17.48 17.34 -8.52
C ALA A 294 17.89 18.01 -9.86
N ARG A 295 16.99 18.09 -10.86
CA ARG A 295 17.31 18.67 -12.18
C ARG A 295 17.66 20.16 -12.12
N ILE A 296 17.18 20.86 -11.11
CA ILE A 296 17.43 22.29 -10.89
C ILE A 296 18.20 22.56 -9.59
N GLY A 297 18.73 21.52 -8.94
CA GLY A 297 19.45 21.65 -7.67
C GLY A 297 18.58 21.98 -6.44
N MET A 298 17.26 21.76 -6.51
CA MET A 298 16.37 21.94 -5.36
C MET A 298 16.47 20.71 -4.44
N SER A 299 17.44 20.71 -3.51
CA SER A 299 17.62 19.67 -2.48
C SER A 299 16.82 19.96 -1.20
N PHE A 300 16.76 19.01 -0.27
CA PHE A 300 16.19 19.22 1.07
C PHE A 300 16.82 20.42 1.79
N GLY A 301 18.15 20.50 1.84
CA GLY A 301 18.85 21.62 2.48
C GLY A 301 18.58 22.97 1.80
N THR A 302 18.50 23.03 0.47
CA THR A 302 18.15 24.26 -0.26
C THR A 302 16.73 24.71 0.04
N ALA A 303 15.76 23.78 -0.05
CA ALA A 303 14.36 24.07 0.23
C ALA A 303 14.14 24.49 1.69
N LEU A 304 14.76 23.83 2.67
CA LEU A 304 14.61 24.18 4.08
C LEU A 304 15.15 25.57 4.41
N ARG A 305 16.30 25.94 3.85
CA ARG A 305 16.81 27.31 4.01
C ARG A 305 15.88 28.34 3.39
N ALA A 306 15.20 28.01 2.29
CA ALA A 306 14.22 28.90 1.69
C ALA A 306 12.96 29.02 2.57
N ILE A 307 12.44 27.89 3.08
CA ILE A 307 11.30 27.84 4.01
C ILE A 307 11.52 28.74 5.23
N LEU A 308 12.72 28.76 5.82
CA LEU A 308 13.02 29.63 6.97
C LEU A 308 12.92 31.14 6.68
N ARG A 309 12.87 31.55 5.41
CA ARG A 309 12.62 32.94 5.00
C ARG A 309 11.18 33.18 4.55
N GLN A 310 10.29 32.23 4.80
CA GLN A 310 8.87 32.32 4.46
C GLN A 310 7.99 32.51 5.69
N ASP A 311 8.57 32.84 6.85
CA ASP A 311 7.85 33.03 8.12
C ASP A 311 6.98 31.81 8.51
N PRO A 312 7.50 30.57 8.52
CA PRO A 312 6.71 29.39 8.87
C PRO A 312 6.47 29.31 10.38
N ASP A 313 5.33 28.75 10.79
CA ASP A 313 5.11 28.30 12.17
C ASP A 313 5.49 26.82 12.32
N THR A 314 5.12 26.00 11.32
CA THR A 314 5.39 24.56 11.30
C THR A 314 6.05 24.16 9.99
N ILE A 315 7.10 23.34 10.11
CA ILE A 315 7.86 22.79 8.99
C ILE A 315 7.74 21.27 9.01
N MET A 316 7.31 20.68 7.90
CA MET A 316 7.38 19.22 7.71
C MET A 316 8.50 18.83 6.75
N ILE A 317 9.37 17.94 7.21
CA ILE A 317 10.49 17.41 6.44
C ILE A 317 10.17 15.96 6.11
N GLY A 318 9.98 15.65 4.83
CA GLY A 318 9.62 14.31 4.37
C GLY A 318 10.50 13.22 4.99
N GLU A 319 11.81 13.45 5.06
CA GLU A 319 12.77 12.63 5.80
C GLU A 319 14.09 13.36 6.06
N ILE A 320 14.78 12.98 7.14
CA ILE A 320 16.14 13.44 7.45
C ILE A 320 17.12 12.34 7.05
N ARG A 321 17.87 12.56 5.96
CA ARG A 321 18.85 11.58 5.43
C ARG A 321 20.29 11.89 5.81
N ASP A 322 20.61 13.17 6.02
CA ASP A 322 21.96 13.68 6.17
C ASP A 322 22.08 14.70 7.30
N LEU A 323 23.33 14.98 7.68
CA LEU A 323 23.67 15.93 8.75
C LEU A 323 23.21 17.36 8.44
N GLU A 324 23.30 17.79 7.18
CA GLU A 324 22.91 19.15 6.78
C GLU A 324 21.41 19.38 7.07
N THR A 325 20.56 18.46 6.64
CA THR A 325 19.12 18.49 6.88
C THR A 325 18.81 18.41 8.38
N ALA A 326 19.51 17.53 9.10
CA ALA A 326 19.35 17.38 10.54
C ALA A 326 19.71 18.67 11.31
N GLN A 327 20.82 19.32 10.96
CA GLN A 327 21.26 20.58 11.55
C GLN A 327 20.22 21.69 11.31
N ILE A 328 19.71 21.81 10.09
CA ILE A 328 18.69 22.83 9.79
C ILE A 328 17.41 22.55 10.59
N ALA A 329 16.95 21.30 10.68
CA ALA A 329 15.79 20.93 11.47
C ALA A 329 15.94 21.31 12.96
N VAL A 330 17.10 20.99 13.54
CA VAL A 330 17.44 21.34 14.93
C VAL A 330 17.48 22.84 15.13
N GLN A 331 18.16 23.59 14.27
CA GLN A 331 18.21 25.05 14.38
C GLN A 331 16.81 25.67 14.26
N SER A 332 15.99 25.21 13.32
CA SER A 332 14.60 25.66 13.15
C SER A 332 13.80 25.46 14.44
N SER A 333 13.94 24.30 15.07
CA SER A 333 13.20 23.99 16.30
C SER A 333 13.62 24.84 17.50
N LEU A 334 14.88 25.28 17.54
CA LEU A 334 15.42 26.15 18.60
C LEU A 334 15.06 27.62 18.38
N THR A 335 14.77 28.01 17.14
CA THR A 335 14.33 29.37 16.78
C THR A 335 12.81 29.55 16.78
N GLY A 336 12.08 28.61 17.39
CA GLY A 336 10.64 28.77 17.64
C GLY A 336 9.71 28.07 16.65
N HIS A 337 10.21 27.16 15.81
CA HIS A 337 9.39 26.45 14.82
C HIS A 337 8.99 25.05 15.31
N GLY A 338 7.76 24.65 15.02
CA GLY A 338 7.34 23.25 15.09
C GLY A 338 7.96 22.47 13.93
N VAL A 339 8.63 21.36 14.20
CA VAL A 339 9.25 20.53 13.15
C VAL A 339 8.71 19.12 13.21
N LEU A 340 8.04 18.69 12.15
CA LEU A 340 7.61 17.30 11.94
C LEU A 340 8.55 16.65 10.93
N ALA A 341 9.14 15.50 11.23
CA ALA A 341 10.00 14.84 10.26
C ALA A 341 9.96 13.32 10.35
N SER A 342 10.49 12.64 9.33
CA SER A 342 10.65 11.18 9.37
C SER A 342 12.11 10.72 9.41
N LEU A 343 12.30 9.55 10.03
CA LEU A 343 13.56 8.80 10.03
C LEU A 343 13.31 7.33 9.69
N HIS A 344 14.40 6.62 9.40
CA HIS A 344 14.41 5.18 9.17
C HIS A 344 15.18 4.48 10.28
N THR A 345 14.52 4.24 11.41
CA THR A 345 15.02 3.40 12.52
C THR A 345 14.00 2.30 12.85
N ASN A 346 14.46 1.27 13.56
CA ASN A 346 13.60 0.15 13.90
C ASN A 346 12.64 0.48 15.05
N ASP A 347 13.12 1.21 16.06
CA ASP A 347 12.35 1.66 17.22
C ASP A 347 12.51 3.17 17.45
N ALA A 348 11.79 3.69 18.46
CA ALA A 348 11.72 5.12 18.72
C ALA A 348 13.02 5.66 19.37
N ILE A 349 13.71 4.86 20.17
CA ILE A 349 14.91 5.28 20.90
C ILE A 349 16.11 5.36 19.97
N SER A 350 16.28 4.40 19.06
CA SER A 350 17.36 4.42 18.07
C SER A 350 17.31 5.64 17.14
N ALA A 351 16.19 6.38 17.06
CA ALA A 351 16.15 7.66 16.37
C ALA A 351 17.07 8.72 17.01
N VAL A 352 17.21 8.70 18.34
CA VAL A 352 18.13 9.59 19.08
C VAL A 352 19.57 9.24 18.71
N THR A 353 19.94 7.95 18.82
CA THR A 353 21.25 7.45 18.41
C THR A 353 21.55 7.80 16.95
N ARG A 354 20.58 7.61 16.06
CA ARG A 354 20.74 7.89 14.64
C ARG A 354 21.06 9.36 14.35
N LEU A 355 20.43 10.30 15.06
CA LEU A 355 20.75 11.72 14.92
C LEU A 355 22.14 12.05 15.49
N ALA A 356 22.51 11.44 16.61
CA ALA A 356 23.86 11.58 17.16
C ALA A 356 24.92 11.03 16.20
N ASP A 357 24.70 9.85 15.60
CA ASP A 357 25.57 9.22 14.61
C ASP A 357 25.72 10.03 13.32
N MET A 358 24.69 10.78 12.93
CA MET A 358 24.79 11.73 11.82
C MET A 358 25.73 12.90 12.15
N GLY A 359 25.97 13.18 13.43
CA GLY A 359 26.81 14.29 13.92
C GLY A 359 26.01 15.42 14.58
N VAL A 360 24.76 15.19 14.99
CA VAL A 360 24.03 16.18 15.79
C VAL A 360 24.48 16.09 17.24
N GLU A 361 24.94 17.22 17.78
CA GLU A 361 25.41 17.28 19.17
C GLU A 361 24.30 16.92 20.19
N PRO A 362 24.57 16.06 21.19
CA PRO A 362 23.55 15.58 22.13
C PRO A 362 22.83 16.69 22.89
N PHE A 363 23.53 17.77 23.25
CA PHE A 363 22.90 18.91 23.94
C PHE A 363 21.85 19.63 23.08
N LEU A 364 22.04 19.67 21.75
CA LEU A 364 21.06 20.22 20.82
C LEU A 364 19.84 19.31 20.74
N LEU A 365 20.04 17.99 20.67
CA LEU A 365 18.95 17.01 20.67
C LEU A 365 18.12 17.07 21.95
N ALA A 366 18.77 17.14 23.10
CA ALA A 366 18.11 17.28 24.40
C ALA A 366 17.20 18.53 24.44
N SER A 367 17.63 19.62 23.81
CA SER A 367 16.90 20.89 23.81
C SER A 367 15.81 20.98 22.73
N SER A 368 15.93 20.23 21.64
CA SER A 368 15.05 20.33 20.47
C SER A 368 14.01 19.21 20.36
N LEU A 369 14.37 17.97 20.70
CA LEU A 369 13.50 16.80 20.49
C LEU A 369 12.38 16.76 21.54
N ARG A 370 11.14 16.60 21.08
CA ARG A 370 9.95 16.48 21.95
C ARG A 370 9.46 15.04 22.06
N GLY A 371 9.52 14.31 20.96
CA GLY A 371 9.18 12.89 20.97
C GLY A 371 9.42 12.21 19.64
N VAL A 372 9.41 10.88 19.68
CA VAL A 372 9.58 10.00 18.53
C VAL A 372 8.48 8.95 18.54
N LEU A 373 7.71 8.89 17.46
CA LEU A 373 6.70 7.89 17.19
C LEU A 373 7.27 6.83 16.26
N ALA A 374 7.64 5.66 16.78
CA ALA A 374 7.94 4.50 15.95
C ALA A 374 6.65 3.81 15.52
N GLN A 375 6.60 3.39 14.25
CA GLN A 375 5.41 2.82 13.65
C GLN A 375 5.70 1.57 12.82
N ARG A 376 4.73 0.64 12.82
CA ARG A 376 4.61 -0.47 11.86
C ARG A 376 3.15 -0.64 11.44
N LEU A 377 2.93 -1.27 10.29
CA LEU A 377 1.60 -1.68 9.84
C LEU A 377 1.42 -3.19 9.97
N VAL A 378 0.36 -3.58 10.66
CA VAL A 378 -0.07 -4.98 10.79
C VAL A 378 -1.34 -5.20 9.97
N ARG A 379 -1.44 -6.35 9.31
CA ARG A 379 -2.65 -6.73 8.58
C ARG A 379 -3.78 -7.05 9.55
N ARG A 380 -5.00 -6.64 9.23
CA ARG A 380 -6.19 -6.95 10.03
C ARG A 380 -6.81 -8.26 9.58
N LEU A 381 -7.17 -9.11 10.53
CA LEU A 381 -7.91 -10.34 10.27
C LEU A 381 -9.22 -10.04 9.55
N CYS A 382 -9.55 -10.86 8.56
CA CYS A 382 -10.81 -10.76 7.85
C CYS A 382 -11.98 -11.09 8.80
N THR A 383 -12.87 -10.11 9.03
CA THR A 383 -14.00 -10.26 9.95
C THR A 383 -15.02 -11.31 9.52
N GLN A 384 -15.02 -11.71 8.24
CA GLN A 384 -15.94 -12.73 7.71
C GLN A 384 -15.44 -14.17 7.89
N CYS A 385 -14.13 -14.40 8.03
CA CYS A 385 -13.57 -15.75 8.09
C CYS A 385 -12.63 -16.01 9.26
N ARG A 386 -12.29 -15.00 10.07
CA ARG A 386 -11.48 -15.22 11.28
C ARG A 386 -12.13 -16.27 12.19
N ARG A 387 -11.32 -17.16 12.73
CA ARG A 387 -11.78 -18.23 13.62
C ARG A 387 -11.15 -18.06 15.00
N ALA A 388 -11.96 -18.24 16.04
CA ALA A 388 -11.49 -18.32 17.41
C ALA A 388 -11.15 -19.78 17.74
N GLU A 389 -9.98 -19.99 18.33
CA GLU A 389 -9.48 -21.28 18.82
C GLU A 389 -8.99 -21.12 20.25
N VAL A 390 -9.01 -22.19 21.03
CA VAL A 390 -8.45 -22.19 22.39
C VAL A 390 -7.06 -22.80 22.30
N ASP A 391 -6.03 -22.07 22.73
CA ASP A 391 -4.66 -22.59 22.77
C ASP A 391 -4.44 -23.57 23.93
N GLY A 392 -3.25 -24.17 24.01
CA GLY A 392 -2.89 -25.12 25.07
C GLY A 392 -2.91 -24.54 26.49
N GLU A 393 -3.01 -23.21 26.62
CA GLU A 393 -3.07 -22.48 27.89
C GLU A 393 -4.50 -21.98 28.21
N GLY A 394 -5.49 -22.37 27.39
CA GLY A 394 -6.89 -21.99 27.59
C GLY A 394 -7.25 -20.58 27.11
N ARG A 395 -6.35 -19.89 26.39
CA ARG A 395 -6.60 -18.55 25.87
C ARG A 395 -7.26 -18.61 24.51
N THR A 396 -8.16 -17.65 24.24
CA THR A 396 -8.76 -17.49 22.92
C THR A 396 -7.76 -16.85 21.97
N VAL A 397 -7.38 -17.54 20.91
CA VAL A 397 -6.49 -17.08 19.84
C VAL A 397 -7.27 -17.00 18.53
N TRP A 398 -7.05 -15.94 17.78
CA TRP A 398 -7.69 -15.75 16.48
C TRP A 398 -6.77 -16.18 15.34
N ARG A 399 -7.30 -16.98 14.41
CA ARG A 399 -6.58 -17.49 13.24
C ARG A 399 -7.11 -16.88 11.94
N ALA A 400 -6.18 -16.66 11.01
CA ALA A 400 -6.47 -16.32 9.62
C ALA A 400 -6.88 -17.59 8.86
N VAL A 401 -8.08 -17.62 8.29
CA VAL A 401 -8.61 -18.79 7.56
C VAL A 401 -8.57 -18.57 6.04
N GLY A 402 -9.10 -17.45 5.57
CA GLY A 402 -9.25 -17.16 4.14
C GLY A 402 -10.67 -17.43 3.65
N CYS A 403 -11.19 -16.50 2.85
CA CYS A 403 -12.46 -16.62 2.14
C CYS A 403 -12.44 -15.73 0.89
N VAL A 404 -13.49 -15.81 0.07
CA VAL A 404 -13.63 -14.99 -1.15
C VAL A 404 -13.48 -13.49 -0.85
N ALA A 405 -14.07 -12.98 0.23
CA ALA A 405 -14.03 -11.54 0.55
C ALA A 405 -12.66 -11.00 0.97
N CYS A 406 -11.69 -11.86 1.29
CA CYS A 406 -10.31 -11.47 1.53
C CYS A 406 -9.35 -12.08 0.49
N ALA A 407 -9.90 -12.57 -0.63
CA ALA A 407 -9.18 -13.30 -1.67
C ALA A 407 -8.28 -14.42 -1.07
N ASN A 408 -8.86 -15.21 -0.17
CA ASN A 408 -8.23 -16.34 0.52
C ASN A 408 -6.98 -16.03 1.35
N SER A 409 -6.66 -14.75 1.60
CA SER A 409 -5.48 -14.37 2.40
C SER A 409 -5.68 -14.50 3.91
N GLY A 410 -6.95 -14.47 4.37
CA GLY A 410 -7.30 -14.40 5.78
C GLY A 410 -7.20 -13.00 6.39
N TYR A 411 -6.72 -12.01 5.64
CA TYR A 411 -6.54 -10.62 6.08
C TYR A 411 -7.22 -9.62 5.14
N ARG A 412 -7.67 -8.48 5.67
CA ARG A 412 -8.23 -7.39 4.89
C ARG A 412 -7.99 -6.05 5.57
N GLY A 413 -7.21 -5.20 4.92
CA GLY A 413 -6.81 -3.89 5.44
C GLY A 413 -5.66 -3.99 6.44
N ARG A 414 -5.20 -2.81 6.88
CA ARG A 414 -4.07 -2.65 7.81
C ARG A 414 -4.43 -1.68 8.92
N THR A 415 -3.69 -1.77 10.03
CA THR A 415 -3.72 -0.80 11.12
C THR A 415 -2.32 -0.56 11.64
N GLY A 416 -2.08 0.61 12.26
CA GLY A 416 -0.82 0.93 12.89
C GLY A 416 -0.67 0.24 14.26
N ILE A 417 0.58 -0.11 14.56
CA ILE A 417 1.08 -0.28 15.93
C ILE A 417 2.15 0.78 16.17
N HIS A 418 2.18 1.30 17.40
CA HIS A 418 2.89 2.52 17.72
C HIS A 418 3.66 2.38 19.03
N GLU A 419 4.84 2.99 19.06
CA GLU A 419 5.68 3.17 20.23
C GLU A 419 6.02 4.65 20.29
N LEU A 420 5.59 5.34 21.35
CA LEU A 420 5.77 6.77 21.50
C LEU A 420 6.77 7.06 22.62
N PHE A 421 7.98 7.44 22.23
CA PHE A 421 9.01 7.92 23.13
C PHE A 421 8.86 9.43 23.35
N VAL A 422 8.63 9.84 24.60
CA VAL A 422 8.46 11.26 24.97
C VAL A 422 9.72 11.75 25.68
N VAL A 423 10.21 12.93 25.30
CA VAL A 423 11.39 13.54 25.91
C VAL A 423 10.97 14.41 27.10
N ASP A 424 10.84 13.76 28.26
CA ASP A 424 10.67 14.43 29.55
C ASP A 424 12.02 14.96 30.10
N ASP A 425 12.01 15.55 31.29
CA ASP A 425 13.21 16.14 31.90
C ASP A 425 14.29 15.09 32.25
N ARG A 426 13.89 13.85 32.58
CA ARG A 426 14.84 12.78 32.89
C ARG A 426 15.52 12.28 31.62
N VAL A 427 14.73 12.04 30.57
CA VAL A 427 15.23 11.66 29.25
C VAL A 427 16.11 12.77 28.69
N ARG A 428 15.70 14.04 28.84
CA ARG A 428 16.50 15.20 28.40
C ARG A 428 17.89 15.20 29.03
N ALA A 429 17.99 14.97 30.33
CA ALA A 429 19.28 14.88 31.03
C ALA A 429 20.14 13.73 30.49
N LEU A 430 19.55 12.55 30.27
CA LEU A 430 20.27 11.38 29.73
C LEU A 430 20.79 11.62 28.30
N ILE A 431 20.01 12.27 27.44
CA ILE A 431 20.45 12.66 26.10
C ILE A 431 21.60 13.67 26.21
N HIS A 432 21.48 14.68 27.07
CA HIS A 432 22.53 15.68 27.28
C HIS A 432 23.85 15.06 27.76
N GLU A 433 23.78 14.08 28.65
CA GLU A 433 24.92 13.32 29.19
C GLU A 433 25.48 12.28 28.21
N GLY A 434 24.90 12.14 27.01
CA GLY A 434 25.33 11.17 26.00
C GLY A 434 25.14 9.70 26.43
N GLN A 435 24.14 9.43 27.28
CA GLN A 435 23.88 8.08 27.76
C GLN A 435 23.33 7.19 26.64
N GLY A 436 23.77 5.92 26.61
CA GLY A 436 23.37 4.97 25.59
C GLY A 436 21.91 4.52 25.67
N GLU A 437 21.45 3.84 24.62
CA GLU A 437 20.07 3.33 24.50
C GLU A 437 19.54 2.56 25.71
N PRO A 438 20.31 1.71 26.43
CA PRO A 438 19.79 1.00 27.59
C PRO A 438 19.26 1.93 28.69
N ALA A 439 19.95 3.05 28.95
CA ALA A 439 19.54 4.03 29.95
C ALA A 439 18.28 4.79 29.52
N LEU A 440 18.20 5.18 28.24
CA LEU A 440 17.02 5.81 27.66
C LEU A 440 15.81 4.88 27.68
N ARG A 441 16.00 3.60 27.37
CA ARG A 441 14.95 2.57 27.36
C ARG A 441 14.39 2.31 28.74
N GLU A 442 15.25 2.26 29.75
CA GLU A 442 14.82 2.13 31.14
C GLU A 442 14.03 3.35 31.61
N ALA A 443 14.49 4.57 31.29
CA ALA A 443 13.77 5.80 31.61
C ALA A 443 12.39 5.84 30.94
N ALA A 444 12.33 5.51 29.65
CA ALA A 444 11.08 5.47 28.88
C ALA A 444 10.08 4.45 29.45
N ARG A 445 10.55 3.25 29.81
CA ARG A 445 9.71 2.21 30.43
C ARG A 445 9.14 2.66 31.77
N ARG A 446 9.95 3.31 32.62
CA ARG A 446 9.48 3.88 33.89
C ARG A 446 8.45 4.99 33.69
N ALA A 447 8.58 5.77 32.61
CA ALA A 447 7.62 6.79 32.21
C ALA A 447 6.35 6.20 31.56
N GLY A 448 6.22 4.87 31.46
CA GLY A 448 5.03 4.19 30.93
C GLY A 448 5.01 4.01 29.41
N MET A 449 6.15 4.18 28.72
CA MET A 449 6.23 3.90 27.28
C MET A 449 5.90 2.42 26.99
N ARG A 450 4.95 2.20 26.09
CA ARG A 450 4.68 0.88 25.51
C ARG A 450 5.57 0.64 24.30
N THR A 451 6.13 -0.55 24.21
CA THR A 451 6.84 -0.99 23.01
C THR A 451 5.87 -1.29 21.87
N LEU A 452 6.38 -1.35 20.63
CA LEU A 452 5.59 -1.77 19.46
C LEU A 452 4.84 -3.10 19.70
N ARG A 453 5.50 -4.07 20.37
CA ARG A 453 4.92 -5.38 20.68
C ARG A 453 3.81 -5.28 21.73
N GLN A 454 4.02 -4.48 22.78
CA GLN A 454 3.00 -4.25 23.82
C GLN A 454 1.76 -3.56 23.25
N ASP A 455 1.96 -2.56 22.37
CA ASP A 455 0.86 -1.94 21.64
C ASP A 455 0.17 -2.95 20.71
N GLY A 456 0.93 -3.81 20.04
CA GLY A 456 0.40 -4.91 19.20
C GLY A 456 -0.46 -5.92 19.96
N GLN A 457 -0.17 -6.19 21.24
CA GLN A 457 -0.93 -7.14 22.06
C GLN A 457 -2.42 -6.78 22.13
N ARG A 458 -2.76 -5.49 22.24
CA ARG A 458 -4.16 -5.05 22.29
C ARG A 458 -4.96 -5.44 21.03
N TRP A 459 -4.29 -5.53 19.88
CA TRP A 459 -4.91 -5.96 18.62
C TRP A 459 -5.09 -7.47 18.57
N ILE A 460 -4.22 -8.24 19.23
CA ILE A 460 -4.38 -9.68 19.41
C ILE A 460 -5.57 -9.94 20.34
N ASP A 461 -5.64 -9.26 21.48
CA ASP A 461 -6.68 -9.43 22.49
C ASP A 461 -8.07 -9.09 21.93
N SER A 462 -8.17 -8.08 21.06
CA SER A 462 -9.41 -7.72 20.35
C SER A 462 -9.72 -8.61 19.12
N GLY A 463 -8.85 -9.56 18.80
CA GLY A 463 -8.97 -10.46 17.65
C GLY A 463 -8.89 -9.76 16.29
N MET A 464 -8.24 -8.60 16.24
CA MET A 464 -8.06 -7.81 15.03
C MET A 464 -6.83 -8.22 14.22
N THR A 465 -5.84 -8.86 14.84
CA THR A 465 -4.65 -9.41 14.17
C THR A 465 -4.19 -10.69 14.85
N THR A 466 -3.14 -11.33 14.32
CA THR A 466 -2.55 -12.54 14.91
C THR A 466 -1.19 -12.27 15.52
N LEU A 467 -0.73 -13.16 16.40
CA LEU A 467 0.61 -13.10 16.98
C LEU A 467 1.70 -13.19 15.91
N GLU A 468 1.52 -14.04 14.90
CA GLU A 468 2.46 -14.17 13.77
C GLU A 468 2.64 -12.83 13.05
N GLU A 469 1.56 -12.07 12.90
CA GLU A 469 1.59 -10.78 12.22
C GLU A 469 2.31 -9.70 13.04
N ILE A 470 2.18 -9.72 14.36
CA ILE A 470 2.97 -8.85 15.26
C ILE A 470 4.45 -9.22 15.16
N LEU A 471 4.79 -10.50 15.35
CA LEU A 471 6.17 -11.00 15.27
C LEU A 471 6.85 -10.65 13.93
N ARG A 472 6.10 -10.75 12.82
CA ARG A 472 6.60 -10.41 11.48
C ARG A 472 7.12 -8.98 11.36
N VAL A 473 6.52 -8.02 12.07
CA VAL A 473 6.86 -6.59 11.93
C VAL A 473 7.72 -6.03 13.05
N THR A 474 7.72 -6.68 14.22
CA THR A 474 8.53 -6.31 15.37
C THR A 474 9.83 -7.11 15.45
N GLY A 475 9.98 -8.22 14.72
CA GLY A 475 11.17 -9.08 14.82
C GLY A 475 11.25 -9.77 16.19
N ASP A 476 12.48 -9.98 16.67
CA ASP A 476 12.78 -10.64 17.96
C ASP A 476 12.81 -9.67 19.16
N ASP A 477 12.41 -8.39 18.98
CA ASP A 477 12.42 -7.36 20.03
C ASP A 477 11.45 -7.59 21.19
#